data_AF-A0A8S2ZR78-F1
#
_entry.id   AF-A0A8S2ZR78-F1
#
_cell.length_a   1.000
_cell.length_b   1.000
_cell.length_c   1.000
_cell.angle_alpha   90.00
_cell.angle_beta   90.00
_cell.angle_gamma   90.00
#
_symmetry.space_group_name_H-M   'P 1'
#
loop_
_entity.id
_entity.type
_entity.pdbx_description
1 polymer ?
#
loop_
_entity_poly.entity_id
_entity_poly.type
_entity_poly.pdbx_seq_one_letter_code
_entity_poly.pdbx_strand_id
1 'polypeptide(L)'
;KNELYKLTKNRKIIEEIWNELIENNNIDHSGKILSSENIKFENENLNKFLKSIKYLFNEIINYEKQIQIPNYLKSFVEQHLTAWIQNGIKAFEMEEGRNYIIDVDKTLTKLDKHPNIIIIDCDTGVDQINSQWNECLHQFLQLKHQCKTSLINLKA
;
A
#
# COMPACT_ATOMS: atom_id res chain seq x y z
N LYS A 1 -21.81 -10.81 4.84
CA LYS A 1 -21.67 -9.35 5.08
C LYS A 1 -21.69 -8.97 6.57
N ASN A 2 -22.65 -9.44 7.37
CA ASN A 2 -22.76 -9.04 8.80
C ASN A 2 -21.61 -9.56 9.69
N GLU A 3 -21.09 -10.77 9.45
CA GLU A 3 -19.99 -11.35 10.25
C GLU A 3 -18.61 -10.75 9.95
N LEU A 4 -18.33 -10.40 8.68
CA LEU A 4 -17.09 -9.69 8.30
C LEU A 4 -16.99 -8.31 8.94
N TYR A 5 -18.12 -7.60 9.05
CA TYR A 5 -18.16 -6.30 9.73
C TYR A 5 -17.99 -6.42 11.25
N LYS A 6 -18.39 -7.54 11.86
CA LYS A 6 -18.14 -7.82 13.28
C LYS A 6 -16.66 -8.16 13.53
N LEU A 7 -16.03 -8.90 12.61
CA LEU A 7 -14.58 -9.18 12.65
C LEU A 7 -13.78 -7.88 12.69
N THR A 8 -14.07 -6.92 11.80
CA THR A 8 -13.32 -5.67 11.70
C THR A 8 -13.43 -4.75 12.92
N LYS A 9 -14.40 -4.97 13.81
CA LYS A 9 -14.58 -4.17 15.04
C LYS A 9 -13.89 -4.73 16.27
N ASN A 10 -13.45 -5.99 16.26
CA ASN A 10 -12.84 -6.62 17.44
C ASN A 10 -11.40 -7.05 17.16
N ARG A 11 -10.47 -6.14 17.48
CA ARG A 11 -9.04 -6.33 17.28
C ARG A 11 -8.51 -7.59 17.96
N LYS A 12 -8.98 -7.90 19.16
CA LYS A 12 -8.55 -9.08 19.91
C LYS A 12 -8.92 -10.38 19.19
N ILE A 13 -10.14 -10.46 18.66
CA ILE A 13 -10.60 -11.62 17.87
C ILE A 13 -9.77 -11.75 16.58
N ILE A 14 -9.43 -10.64 15.93
CA ILE A 14 -8.58 -10.67 14.72
C ILE A 14 -7.20 -11.24 15.07
N GLU A 15 -6.59 -10.78 16.16
CA GLU A 15 -5.28 -11.26 16.62
C GLU A 15 -5.32 -12.76 16.97
N GLU A 16 -6.39 -13.24 17.63
CA GLU A 16 -6.58 -14.66 17.94
C GLU A 16 -6.69 -15.51 16.66
N ILE A 17 -7.52 -15.08 15.69
CA ILE A 17 -7.66 -15.76 14.40
C ILE A 17 -6.32 -15.78 13.65
N TRP A 18 -5.60 -14.67 13.66
CA TRP A 18 -4.31 -14.54 12.98
C TRP A 18 -3.29 -15.54 13.54
N ASN A 19 -3.18 -15.62 14.86
CA ASN A 19 -2.24 -16.54 15.51
C ASN A 19 -2.59 -18.01 15.22
N GLU A 20 -3.87 -18.37 15.31
CA GLU A 20 -4.29 -19.76 15.05
C GLU A 20 -4.08 -20.17 13.58
N LEU A 21 -4.24 -19.25 12.62
CA LEU A 21 -3.90 -19.51 11.22
C LEU A 21 -2.40 -19.70 10.99
N ILE A 22 -1.54 -19.02 11.76
CA ILE A 22 -0.09 -19.22 11.71
C ILE A 22 0.28 -20.58 12.31
N GLU A 23 -0.24 -20.89 13.50
CA GLU A 23 0.02 -22.16 14.20
C GLU A 23 -0.39 -23.37 13.35
N ASN A 24 -1.51 -23.25 12.63
CA ASN A 24 -2.02 -24.28 11.73
C ASN A 24 -1.34 -24.31 10.35
N ASN A 25 -0.31 -23.50 10.11
CA ASN A 25 0.38 -23.36 8.82
C ASN A 25 -0.59 -23.01 7.66
N ASN A 26 -1.67 -22.29 7.93
CA ASN A 26 -2.54 -21.77 6.89
C ASN A 26 -1.96 -20.51 6.25
N ILE A 27 -1.29 -19.68 7.05
CA ILE A 27 -0.56 -18.48 6.62
C ILE A 27 0.82 -18.40 7.26
N ASP A 28 1.73 -17.61 6.70
CA ASP A 28 2.98 -17.24 7.37
C ASP A 28 2.83 -15.95 8.22
N HIS A 29 3.90 -15.55 8.92
CA HIS A 29 3.91 -14.33 9.73
C HIS A 29 3.65 -13.04 8.92
N SER A 30 3.84 -13.07 7.60
CA SER A 30 3.55 -11.94 6.71
C SER A 30 2.10 -11.94 6.18
N GLY A 31 1.31 -12.98 6.49
CA GLY A 31 -0.05 -13.17 6.01
C GLY A 31 -0.17 -13.86 4.67
N LYS A 32 0.92 -14.42 4.14
CA LYS A 32 0.89 -15.16 2.88
C LYS A 32 0.23 -16.51 3.08
N ILE A 33 -0.75 -16.83 2.23
CA ILE A 33 -1.45 -18.11 2.28
C ILE A 33 -0.49 -19.25 1.91
N LEU A 34 -0.34 -20.21 2.83
CA LEU A 34 0.41 -21.45 2.67
C LEU A 34 -0.52 -22.62 2.34
N SER A 35 -1.70 -22.67 2.97
CA SER A 35 -2.71 -23.72 2.73
C SER A 35 -4.14 -23.25 3.04
N SER A 36 -5.08 -23.54 2.13
CA SER A 36 -6.51 -23.18 2.27
C SER A 36 -7.43 -24.38 2.55
N GLU A 37 -6.92 -25.61 2.44
CA GLU A 37 -7.76 -26.83 2.43
C GLU A 37 -8.23 -27.23 3.84
N ASN A 38 -7.45 -26.92 4.88
CA ASN A 38 -7.65 -27.42 6.24
C ASN A 38 -7.89 -26.33 7.30
N ILE A 39 -8.44 -25.18 6.93
CA ILE A 39 -8.74 -24.11 7.89
C ILE A 39 -9.81 -24.60 8.88
N LYS A 40 -9.41 -24.72 10.14
CA LYS A 40 -10.23 -25.10 11.30
C LYS A 40 -9.79 -24.25 12.49
N PHE A 41 -10.74 -23.93 13.36
CA PHE A 41 -10.46 -23.30 14.64
C PHE A 41 -10.89 -24.25 15.76
N GLU A 42 -10.05 -24.48 16.76
CA GLU A 42 -10.40 -25.26 17.95
C GLU A 42 -11.38 -24.48 18.84
N ASN A 43 -11.25 -23.16 18.85
CA ASN A 43 -12.11 -22.27 19.62
C ASN A 43 -13.48 -22.09 18.93
N GLU A 44 -14.55 -22.54 19.59
CA GLU A 44 -15.94 -22.39 19.11
C GLU A 44 -16.32 -20.94 18.81
N ASN A 45 -15.79 -19.98 19.58
CA ASN A 45 -16.04 -18.55 19.34
C ASN A 45 -15.43 -18.06 18.03
N LEU A 46 -14.38 -18.72 17.53
CA LEU A 46 -13.72 -18.39 16.26
C LEU A 46 -14.36 -19.17 15.10
N ASN A 47 -14.86 -20.38 15.35
CA ASN A 47 -15.54 -21.21 14.34
C ASN A 47 -16.73 -20.50 13.66
N LYS A 48 -17.41 -19.57 14.36
CA LYS A 48 -18.46 -18.75 13.74
C LYS A 48 -17.98 -17.91 12.55
N PHE A 49 -16.68 -17.61 12.48
CA PHE A 49 -16.04 -16.86 11.41
C PHE A 49 -15.45 -17.73 10.30
N LEU A 50 -15.39 -19.04 10.47
CA LEU A 50 -14.73 -19.98 9.54
C LEU A 50 -15.25 -19.85 8.10
N LYS A 51 -16.56 -19.68 7.93
CA LYS A 51 -17.17 -19.42 6.60
C LYS A 51 -16.66 -18.12 5.98
N SER A 52 -16.51 -17.06 6.77
CA SER A 52 -16.01 -15.76 6.30
C SER A 52 -14.52 -15.83 5.94
N ILE A 53 -13.72 -16.53 6.75
CA ILE A 53 -12.29 -16.72 6.49
C ILE A 53 -12.06 -17.54 5.22
N LYS A 54 -12.77 -18.67 5.06
CA LYS A 54 -12.71 -19.49 3.84
C LYS A 54 -13.10 -18.68 2.60
N TYR A 55 -14.13 -17.84 2.72
CA TYR A 55 -14.50 -16.93 1.64
C TYR A 55 -13.36 -15.97 1.30
N LEU A 56 -12.73 -15.31 2.28
CA LEU A 56 -11.60 -14.41 2.04
C LEU A 56 -10.41 -15.13 1.39
N PHE A 57 -10.07 -16.34 1.83
CA PHE A 57 -9.00 -17.12 1.21
C PHE A 57 -9.32 -17.44 -0.25
N ASN A 58 -10.55 -17.85 -0.54
CA ASN A 58 -10.98 -18.11 -1.90
C ASN A 58 -10.93 -16.85 -2.78
N GLU A 59 -11.33 -15.70 -2.25
CA GLU A 59 -11.20 -14.42 -2.98
C GLU A 59 -9.73 -14.12 -3.30
N ILE A 60 -8.82 -14.28 -2.34
CA ILE A 60 -7.38 -14.02 -2.53
C ILE A 60 -6.75 -15.01 -3.54
N ILE A 61 -7.10 -16.29 -3.45
CA ILE A 61 -6.54 -17.36 -4.31
C ILE A 61 -7.03 -17.20 -5.75
N ASN A 62 -8.31 -16.90 -5.93
CA ASN A 62 -8.91 -16.74 -7.26
C ASN A 62 -8.74 -15.33 -7.81
N TYR A 63 -8.12 -14.41 -7.06
CA TYR A 63 -7.86 -13.06 -7.52
C TYR A 63 -6.88 -13.09 -8.70
N GLU A 64 -7.38 -12.68 -9.86
CA GLU A 64 -6.54 -12.51 -11.06
C GLU A 64 -5.54 -11.37 -10.83
N LYS A 65 -4.27 -11.74 -10.69
CA LYS A 65 -3.19 -10.76 -10.48
C LYS A 65 -2.97 -9.99 -11.78
N GLN A 66 -3.50 -8.77 -11.83
CA GLN A 66 -3.33 -7.86 -12.97
C GLN A 66 -1.86 -7.44 -13.17
N ILE A 67 -1.05 -7.50 -12.11
CA ILE A 67 0.37 -7.17 -12.16
C ILE A 67 1.18 -8.42 -11.83
N GLN A 68 1.96 -8.90 -12.81
CA GLN A 68 2.93 -9.97 -12.59
C GLN A 68 4.30 -9.38 -12.26
N ILE A 69 4.76 -9.58 -11.02
CA ILE A 69 6.08 -9.15 -10.59
C ILE A 69 7.13 -10.18 -11.06
N PRO A 70 8.13 -9.78 -11.86
CA PRO A 70 9.23 -10.65 -12.24
C PRO A 70 9.92 -11.28 -11.03
N ASN A 71 10.33 -12.55 -11.13
CA ASN A 71 10.89 -13.29 -9.99
C ASN A 71 12.08 -12.58 -9.33
N TYR A 72 12.94 -11.94 -10.11
CA TYR A 72 14.11 -11.20 -9.61
C TYR A 72 13.76 -9.89 -8.89
N LEU A 73 12.53 -9.38 -9.04
CA LEU A 73 12.04 -8.19 -8.32
C LEU A 73 11.21 -8.53 -7.09
N LYS A 74 10.87 -9.81 -6.85
CA LYS A 74 9.96 -10.19 -5.75
C LYS A 74 10.50 -9.75 -4.39
N SER A 75 11.73 -10.12 -4.06
CA SER A 75 12.35 -9.75 -2.78
C SER A 75 12.45 -8.23 -2.60
N PHE A 76 12.76 -7.52 -3.69
CA PHE A 76 12.80 -6.06 -3.69
C PHE A 76 11.41 -5.47 -3.41
N VAL A 77 10.38 -5.90 -4.13
CA VAL A 77 9.01 -5.41 -3.89
C VAL A 77 8.55 -5.77 -2.49
N GLU A 78 8.75 -7.00 -2.02
CA GLU A 78 8.37 -7.44 -0.67
C GLU A 78 9.01 -6.58 0.42
N GLN A 79 10.28 -6.20 0.26
CA GLN A 79 10.99 -5.33 1.20
C GLN A 79 10.40 -3.91 1.28
N HIS A 80 9.98 -3.35 0.15
CA HIS A 80 9.53 -1.95 0.06
C HIS A 80 8.01 -1.78 0.12
N LEU A 81 7.23 -2.86 -0.06
CA LEU A 81 5.78 -2.81 -0.22
C LEU A 81 5.06 -2.09 0.93
N THR A 82 5.46 -2.36 2.18
CA THR A 82 4.86 -1.71 3.35
C THR A 82 5.07 -0.21 3.32
N ALA A 83 6.29 0.25 3.02
CA ALA A 83 6.62 1.67 2.92
C ALA A 83 5.86 2.32 1.75
N TRP A 84 5.76 1.63 0.61
CA TRP A 84 5.00 2.13 -0.54
C TRP A 84 3.51 2.28 -0.23
N ILE A 85 2.88 1.32 0.45
CA ILE A 85 1.47 1.43 0.85
C ILE A 85 1.26 2.63 1.78
N GLN A 86 2.13 2.77 2.79
CA GLN A 86 2.07 3.90 3.73
C GLN A 86 2.27 5.24 3.02
N ASN A 87 3.23 5.32 2.10
CA ASN A 87 3.48 6.54 1.33
C ASN A 87 2.38 6.84 0.31
N GLY A 88 1.70 5.83 -0.23
CA GLY A 88 0.53 6.03 -1.08
C GLY A 88 -0.62 6.70 -0.30
N ILE A 89 -0.88 6.23 0.92
CA ILE A 89 -1.85 6.84 1.83
C ILE A 89 -1.40 8.26 2.20
N LYS A 90 -0.14 8.44 2.60
CA LYS A 90 0.42 9.75 2.93
C LYS A 90 0.32 10.75 1.77
N ALA A 91 0.65 10.35 0.55
CA ALA A 91 0.53 11.20 -0.64
C ALA A 91 -0.92 11.63 -0.88
N PHE A 92 -1.88 10.73 -0.62
CA PHE A 92 -3.29 11.05 -0.68
C PHE A 92 -3.68 12.12 0.34
N GLU A 93 -3.17 12.04 1.57
CA GLU A 93 -3.42 13.00 2.67
C GLU A 93 -2.70 14.34 2.50
N MET A 94 -1.54 14.39 1.81
CA MET A 94 -0.77 15.62 1.63
C MET A 94 -1.50 16.66 0.77
N GLU A 95 -1.45 17.92 1.19
CA GLU A 95 -2.10 19.06 0.56
C GLU A 95 -1.11 19.91 -0.25
N GLU A 96 -1.51 20.29 -1.47
CA GLU A 96 -0.80 21.27 -2.30
C GLU A 96 -0.80 22.65 -1.60
N GLY A 97 0.31 23.38 -1.71
CA GLY A 97 0.50 24.69 -1.06
C GLY A 97 0.84 24.61 0.42
N ARG A 98 0.78 23.42 1.04
CA ARG A 98 1.27 23.17 2.40
C ARG A 98 2.46 22.23 2.41
N ASN A 99 2.33 21.07 1.77
CA ASN A 99 3.34 20.02 1.81
C ASN A 99 4.24 19.99 0.57
N TYR A 100 3.73 20.50 -0.55
CA TYR A 100 4.43 20.59 -1.84
C TYR A 100 3.74 21.66 -2.71
N ILE A 101 4.42 22.13 -3.74
CA ILE A 101 3.86 23.01 -4.77
C ILE A 101 3.87 22.24 -6.10
N ILE A 102 2.90 22.53 -6.96
CA ILE A 102 2.93 22.09 -8.36
C ILE A 102 3.46 23.26 -9.18
N ASP A 103 4.65 23.09 -9.77
CA ASP A 103 5.15 24.04 -10.76
C ASP A 103 4.41 23.80 -12.07
N VAL A 104 3.34 24.55 -12.24
CA VAL A 104 2.66 24.73 -13.52
C VAL A 104 3.12 26.09 -14.04
N ASP A 105 3.96 26.09 -15.07
CA ASP A 105 4.34 27.35 -15.72
C ASP A 105 3.08 27.98 -16.33
N LYS A 106 2.62 29.06 -15.71
CA LYS A 106 1.44 29.83 -16.16
C LYS A 106 1.78 30.79 -17.29
N THR A 107 3.05 30.86 -17.72
CA THR A 107 3.42 31.66 -18.88
C THR A 107 3.02 30.90 -20.14
N LEU A 108 2.06 31.45 -20.88
CA LEU A 108 1.44 30.89 -22.10
C LEU A 108 2.42 30.72 -23.29
N THR A 109 3.73 30.64 -23.05
CA THR A 109 4.79 30.70 -24.06
C THR A 109 5.39 29.34 -24.40
N LYS A 110 5.06 28.26 -23.67
CA LYS A 110 5.52 26.89 -23.98
C LYS A 110 4.37 25.89 -23.97
N LEU A 111 4.12 25.31 -25.14
CA LEU A 111 3.05 24.33 -25.40
C LEU A 111 3.29 22.98 -24.69
N ASP A 112 4.54 22.69 -24.33
CA ASP A 112 4.97 21.46 -23.67
C ASP A 112 5.54 21.77 -22.28
N LYS A 113 4.70 21.85 -21.24
CA LYS A 113 5.17 21.76 -19.86
C LYS A 113 4.31 20.81 -19.06
N HIS A 114 4.93 19.69 -18.68
CA HIS A 114 4.34 18.74 -17.75
C HIS A 114 4.44 19.31 -16.33
N PRO A 115 3.34 19.31 -15.55
CA PRO A 115 3.39 19.73 -14.15
C PRO A 115 4.44 18.92 -13.40
N ASN A 116 5.22 19.60 -12.55
CA ASN A 116 6.22 18.97 -11.71
C ASN A 116 5.94 19.23 -10.23
N ILE A 117 6.22 18.25 -9.39
CA ILE A 117 6.05 18.36 -7.94
C ILE A 117 7.34 18.92 -7.33
N ILE A 118 7.23 20.07 -6.64
CA ILE A 118 8.33 20.70 -5.91
C ILE A 118 8.11 20.53 -4.42
N ILE A 119 9.16 20.09 -3.73
CA ILE A 119 9.18 19.95 -2.28
C ILE A 119 9.34 21.33 -1.64
N ILE A 120 8.47 21.66 -0.68
CA ILE A 120 8.65 22.83 0.19
C ILE A 120 9.33 22.36 1.47
N ASP A 121 10.42 23.00 1.87
CA ASP A 121 10.93 22.88 3.22
C ASP A 121 10.01 23.65 4.20
N CYS A 122 9.33 22.94 5.10
CA CYS A 122 8.41 23.56 6.05
C CYS A 122 9.10 24.53 7.02
N ASP A 123 10.39 24.32 7.32
CA ASP A 123 11.12 25.11 8.32
C ASP A 123 11.65 26.41 7.73
N THR A 124 12.03 26.40 6.43
CA THR A 124 12.68 27.54 5.78
C THR A 124 11.87 28.16 4.64
N GLY A 125 10.82 27.48 4.16
CA GLY A 125 10.03 27.87 3.00
C GLY A 125 10.80 27.76 1.67
N VAL A 126 11.98 27.12 1.66
CA VAL A 126 12.84 27.02 0.47
C VAL A 126 12.37 25.88 -0.43
N ASP A 127 12.27 26.18 -1.73
CA ASP A 127 11.96 25.21 -2.78
C ASP A 127 13.14 24.26 -3.00
N GLN A 128 12.92 22.96 -2.82
CA GLN A 128 13.91 21.94 -3.15
C GLN A 128 13.65 21.35 -4.54
N ILE A 129 13.89 22.16 -5.56
CA ILE A 129 13.54 21.89 -6.97
C ILE A 129 14.15 20.58 -7.52
N ASN A 130 15.31 20.17 -7.01
CA ASN A 130 16.03 18.96 -7.45
C ASN A 130 15.90 17.78 -6.48
N SER A 131 15.09 17.92 -5.43
CA SER A 131 14.89 16.86 -4.43
C SER A 131 13.68 16.01 -4.78
N GLN A 132 13.76 14.72 -4.46
CA GLN A 132 12.64 13.80 -4.53
C GLN A 132 12.48 13.10 -3.19
N TRP A 133 11.23 12.85 -2.79
CA TRP A 133 10.96 11.95 -1.66
C TRP A 133 11.22 10.49 -2.06
N ASN A 134 11.74 9.73 -1.11
CA ASN A 134 12.08 8.32 -1.28
C ASN A 134 10.84 7.41 -1.17
N GLU A 135 11.04 6.11 -1.35
CA GLU A 135 10.03 5.06 -1.10
C GLU A 135 8.70 5.32 -1.84
N CYS A 136 8.81 5.70 -3.12
CA CYS A 136 7.70 6.01 -4.03
C CYS A 136 6.82 7.20 -3.65
N LEU A 137 7.08 7.93 -2.55
CA LEU A 137 6.23 9.04 -2.10
C LEU A 137 6.11 10.14 -3.17
N HIS A 138 7.24 10.48 -3.81
CA HIS A 138 7.25 11.49 -4.86
C HIS A 138 6.47 11.02 -6.10
N GLN A 139 6.61 9.74 -6.47
CA GLN A 139 5.89 9.13 -7.58
C GLN A 139 4.39 9.07 -7.32
N PHE A 140 3.95 8.82 -6.09
CA PHE A 140 2.52 8.86 -5.75
C PHE A 140 1.93 10.27 -5.85
N LEU A 141 2.67 11.31 -5.46
CA LEU A 141 2.25 12.71 -5.67
C LEU A 141 2.20 13.06 -7.16
N GLN A 142 3.15 12.58 -7.96
CA GLN A 142 3.10 12.74 -9.42
C GLN A 142 1.85 12.08 -10.01
N LEU A 143 1.53 10.85 -9.59
CA LEU A 143 0.31 10.16 -10.02
C LEU A 143 -0.96 10.90 -9.60
N LYS A 144 -1.01 11.41 -8.36
CA LYS A 144 -2.15 12.19 -7.83
C LYS A 144 -2.48 13.39 -8.70
N HIS A 145 -1.46 14.03 -9.26
CA HIS A 145 -1.60 15.24 -10.10
C HIS A 145 -1.43 14.99 -11.59
N GLN A 146 -1.44 13.72 -12.02
CA GLN A 146 -1.27 13.33 -13.42
C GLN A 146 0.01 13.93 -14.07
N CYS A 147 1.04 14.12 -13.25
CA CYS A 147 2.36 14.55 -13.68
C CYS A 147 3.09 13.40 -14.36
N LYS A 148 4.14 13.72 -15.13
CA LYS A 148 5.03 12.71 -15.69
C LYS A 148 5.73 11.97 -14.55
N THR A 149 5.52 10.66 -14.45
CA THR A 149 6.17 9.85 -13.41
C THR A 149 7.68 9.78 -13.65
N SER A 150 8.44 10.18 -12.64
CA SER A 150 9.90 10.08 -12.62
C SER A 150 10.35 8.69 -12.17
N LEU A 151 11.60 8.32 -12.52
CA LEU A 151 12.21 7.09 -12.03
C LEU A 151 12.31 7.11 -10.50
N ILE A 152 12.19 5.94 -9.87
CA ILE A 152 12.39 5.79 -8.43
C ILE A 152 13.89 5.89 -8.16
N ASN A 153 14.28 6.78 -7.24
CA ASN A 153 15.65 6.83 -6.77
C ASN A 153 15.87 5.75 -5.71
N LEU A 154 16.57 4.68 -6.08
CA LEU A 154 16.95 3.59 -5.19
C LEU A 154 18.24 4.00 -4.47
N LYS A 155 18.13 4.72 -3.35
CA LYS A 155 19.28 4.87 -2.46
C LYS A 155 19.54 3.52 -1.80
N ALA A 156 20.65 2.91 -2.18
CA ALA A 156 21.22 1.70 -1.57
C ALA A 156 21.80 1.98 -0.19
#